data_AF-A0A355R913-F1
#
_entry.id   AF-A0A355R913-F1
#
_cell.length_a   1.000
_cell.length_b   1.000
_cell.length_c   1.000
_cell.angle_alpha   90.00
_cell.angle_beta   90.00
_cell.angle_gamma   90.00
#
_symmetry.space_group_name_H-M   'P 1'
#
loop_
_entity.id
_entity.type
_entity.pdbx_description
1 polymer ?
#
loop_
_entity_poly.entity_id
_entity_poly.type
_entity_poly.pdbx_seq_one_letter_code
_entity_poly.pdbx_strand_id
1 'polypeptide(L)'
;MATVTPEEMAEKLLAEGFSRSGPAAQVLSDPVTDTPMVVTLDDLRPYELDPRLTRNALYDEIKASIRERGLDAPPPITRRPGAEHFIIRNGGNTRLAILRELWSETKDERFFRIACLFRPWPERGEIVALTGHLAENELHGSLTFIERALGVEKARELYELESGKTLSQSELARRLSADGYPIQQSHISRMQDTVHYLLPTIPNVLYNGLGRHQVERLAVLRKACELTWEKHASGKALPVDFETLFHDVLVPFDGQPDTFAVGRVQDELIGQMSQLLDIDYNVLELDVASTEHRQRVVTSPPQLPVESATAVHTARSATPSPDTTQNNGTAAGASGAAPNNDTTPPPVSAPTPAAGVSSDEGDPDTRLQGHIVSPADNTARLQGIQHMLAEHTGDPLPDFSENVLQAIPVQAGGLFPISDVWYIEPGLDSPDRLRIHIAQFAQELAEQAELFDCIEVVNTGIGFTCTAPQADVSPPAFGQVVLALLRTLSLPRTAASDQGDVPLAANLGALLLGSGVSDRDALPRLSDNGLVKLFRLVRLARRLLDLEANPDEATP
;
A
#
# COMPACT_ATOMS: atom_id res chain seq x y z
N MET A 1 57.23 -7.54 -50.01
CA MET A 1 57.17 -7.38 -48.54
C MET A 1 57.93 -8.53 -47.93
N ALA A 2 58.75 -8.30 -46.89
CA ALA A 2 59.43 -9.39 -46.20
C ALA A 2 58.50 -9.97 -45.13
N THR A 3 58.35 -11.30 -45.11
CA THR A 3 57.57 -12.01 -44.09
C THR A 3 58.43 -12.20 -42.84
N VAL A 4 58.25 -11.33 -41.86
CA VAL A 4 58.88 -11.46 -40.53
C VAL A 4 58.34 -12.73 -39.87
N THR A 5 59.23 -13.55 -39.32
CA THR A 5 58.89 -14.82 -38.68
C THR A 5 58.35 -14.63 -37.26
N PRO A 6 57.61 -15.61 -36.68
CA PRO A 6 57.10 -15.50 -35.31
C PRO A 6 58.21 -15.34 -34.26
N GLU A 7 59.38 -15.93 -34.50
CA GLU A 7 60.53 -15.86 -33.60
C GLU A 7 61.17 -14.47 -33.62
N GLU A 8 61.35 -13.86 -34.80
CA GLU A 8 61.77 -12.44 -34.92
C GLU A 8 60.76 -11.46 -34.31
N MET A 9 59.48 -11.82 -34.21
CA MET A 9 58.48 -11.03 -33.49
C MET A 9 58.61 -11.20 -31.97
N ALA A 10 58.90 -12.42 -31.49
CA ALA A 10 59.13 -12.70 -30.08
C ALA A 10 60.39 -11.99 -29.55
N GLU A 11 61.51 -12.04 -30.27
CA GLU A 11 62.73 -11.31 -29.89
C GLU A 11 62.50 -9.79 -29.83
N LYS A 12 61.72 -9.23 -30.76
CA LYS A 12 61.37 -7.79 -30.75
C LYS A 12 60.41 -7.38 -29.63
N LEU A 13 59.68 -8.33 -29.04
CA LEU A 13 58.85 -8.10 -27.85
C LEU A 13 59.63 -8.28 -26.54
N LEU A 14 60.71 -9.08 -26.55
CA LEU A 14 61.60 -9.31 -25.40
C LEU A 14 62.76 -8.31 -25.31
N ALA A 15 62.92 -7.42 -26.29
CA ALA A 15 63.91 -6.36 -26.26
C ALA A 15 63.60 -5.31 -25.18
N GLU A 16 64.38 -5.29 -24.09
CA GLU A 16 64.32 -4.29 -23.02
C GLU A 16 64.75 -2.89 -23.51
N GLY A 17 63.87 -2.22 -24.28
CA GLY A 17 64.22 -1.03 -25.07
C GLY A 17 63.20 0.10 -25.13
N PHE A 18 62.04 0.00 -24.46
CA PHE A 18 61.01 1.05 -24.47
C PHE A 18 61.27 2.20 -23.46
N SER A 19 62.49 2.75 -23.50
CA SER A 19 62.83 3.99 -22.78
C SER A 19 62.05 5.17 -23.38
N ARG A 20 61.06 5.70 -22.64
CA ARG A 20 60.28 6.88 -23.05
C ARG A 20 61.15 8.14 -23.09
N SER A 21 61.73 8.45 -24.25
CA SER A 21 62.46 9.70 -24.52
C SER A 21 61.51 10.90 -24.74
N GLY A 22 60.68 11.19 -23.74
CA GLY A 22 59.84 12.38 -23.66
C GLY A 22 59.77 12.88 -22.21
N PRO A 23 59.26 14.10 -21.96
CA PRO A 23 59.05 14.56 -20.59
C PRO A 23 58.13 13.58 -19.86
N ALA A 24 58.50 13.20 -18.63
CA ALA A 24 57.65 12.38 -17.79
C ALA A 24 56.33 13.13 -17.54
N ALA A 25 55.23 12.61 -18.09
CA ALA A 25 53.91 13.18 -17.87
C ALA A 25 53.58 13.07 -16.36
N GLN A 26 53.62 14.20 -15.66
CA GLN A 26 53.43 14.27 -14.20
C GLN A 26 52.03 13.83 -13.77
N VAL A 27 51.08 13.84 -14.72
CA VAL A 27 49.76 13.23 -14.59
C VAL A 27 49.62 12.22 -15.72
N LEU A 28 49.38 10.95 -15.38
CA LEU A 28 48.87 9.97 -16.34
C LEU A 28 47.41 10.35 -16.65
N SER A 29 47.05 10.38 -17.94
CA SER A 29 45.66 10.57 -18.35
C SER A 29 44.77 9.50 -17.73
N ASP A 30 43.56 9.89 -17.30
CA ASP A 30 42.60 8.95 -16.73
C ASP A 30 42.23 7.82 -17.70
N PRO A 31 41.95 6.60 -17.22
CA PRO A 31 41.47 5.52 -18.06
C PRO A 31 40.19 5.89 -18.80
N VAL A 32 40.09 5.53 -20.08
CA VAL A 32 38.89 5.76 -20.91
C VAL A 32 37.83 4.66 -20.78
N THR A 33 38.06 3.69 -19.89
CA THR A 33 37.18 2.54 -19.60
C THR A 33 37.16 2.24 -18.11
N ASP A 34 36.12 1.56 -17.62
CA ASP A 34 36.06 1.01 -16.26
C ASP A 34 37.35 0.24 -15.93
N THR A 35 38.09 0.68 -14.90
CA THR A 35 39.45 0.21 -14.60
C THR A 35 39.65 0.03 -13.10
N PRO A 36 40.00 -1.17 -12.60
CA PRO A 36 40.35 -1.35 -11.19
C PRO A 36 41.70 -0.69 -10.89
N MET A 37 41.77 0.07 -9.81
CA MET A 37 42.99 0.73 -9.35
C MET A 37 43.05 0.81 -7.82
N VAL A 38 44.24 1.02 -7.27
CA VAL A 38 44.42 1.31 -5.84
C VAL A 38 44.75 2.79 -5.71
N VAL A 39 43.94 3.52 -4.94
CA VAL A 39 44.11 4.94 -4.63
C VAL A 39 44.35 5.12 -3.13
N THR A 40 44.89 6.27 -2.72
CA THR A 40 45.00 6.60 -1.30
C THR A 40 43.74 7.31 -0.79
N LEU A 41 43.55 7.25 0.52
CA LEU A 41 42.54 7.99 1.26
C LEU A 41 42.64 9.52 1.09
N ASP A 42 43.85 10.02 0.83
CA ASP A 42 44.14 11.43 0.60
C ASP A 42 43.74 11.87 -0.82
N ASP A 43 43.85 11.00 -1.81
CA ASP A 43 43.38 11.23 -3.20
C ASP A 43 41.84 11.29 -3.28
N LEU A 44 41.13 10.70 -2.31
CA LEU A 44 39.68 10.57 -2.31
C LEU A 44 38.94 11.70 -1.59
N ARG A 45 37.83 12.16 -2.17
CA ARG A 45 36.88 13.10 -1.58
C ARG A 45 35.45 12.54 -1.64
N PRO A 46 34.56 12.87 -0.69
CA PRO A 46 33.14 12.58 -0.82
C PRO A 46 32.54 13.40 -1.96
N TYR A 47 31.44 12.91 -2.54
CA TYR A 47 30.65 13.72 -3.49
C TYR A 47 29.97 14.89 -2.77
N GLU A 48 30.08 16.11 -3.29
CA GLU A 48 29.62 17.32 -2.60
C GLU A 48 28.10 17.54 -2.69
N LEU A 49 27.43 16.88 -3.64
CA LEU A 49 25.98 16.87 -3.81
C LEU A 49 25.38 15.53 -3.34
N ASP A 50 25.89 14.97 -2.25
CA ASP A 50 25.23 13.84 -1.59
C ASP A 50 23.83 14.28 -1.11
N PRO A 51 22.75 13.60 -1.52
CA PRO A 51 21.41 13.89 -0.98
C PRO A 51 21.33 13.70 0.55
N ARG A 52 22.24 12.90 1.14
CA ARG A 52 22.23 12.59 2.56
C ARG A 52 22.95 13.64 3.40
N LEU A 53 22.20 14.27 4.28
CA LEU A 53 22.66 15.27 5.24
C LEU A 53 22.68 14.70 6.68
N THR A 54 21.78 13.75 7.00
CA THR A 54 21.70 13.12 8.32
C THR A 54 22.65 11.90 8.43
N ARG A 55 23.37 11.76 9.56
CA ARG A 55 24.30 10.63 9.80
C ARG A 55 23.54 9.30 9.70
N ASN A 56 24.13 8.33 8.98
CA ASN A 56 23.55 7.00 8.82
C ASN A 56 23.39 6.29 10.19
N ALA A 57 22.19 5.78 10.49
CA ALA A 57 21.92 5.02 11.71
C ALA A 57 22.84 3.79 11.86
N LEU A 58 23.08 3.07 10.75
CA LEU A 58 23.94 1.88 10.72
C LEU A 58 25.45 2.20 10.68
N TYR A 59 25.86 3.45 10.92
CA TYR A 59 27.26 3.87 10.78
C TYR A 59 28.22 3.03 11.65
N ASP A 60 27.88 2.81 12.92
CA ASP A 60 28.78 2.14 13.86
C ASP A 60 28.85 0.61 13.62
N GLU A 61 27.78 0.00 13.09
CA GLU A 61 27.78 -1.37 12.58
C GLU A 61 28.65 -1.53 11.33
N ILE A 62 28.52 -0.61 10.37
CA ILE A 62 29.36 -0.59 9.16
C ILE A 62 30.83 -0.35 9.55
N LYS A 63 31.10 0.48 10.57
CA LYS A 63 32.44 0.71 11.12
C LYS A 63 33.02 -0.54 11.78
N ALA A 64 32.23 -1.30 12.55
CA ALA A 64 32.65 -2.58 13.09
C ALA A 64 32.95 -3.60 11.98
N SER A 65 32.03 -3.76 11.02
CA SER A 65 32.19 -4.66 9.87
C SER A 65 33.44 -4.36 9.04
N ILE A 66 33.74 -3.08 8.75
CA ILE A 66 34.94 -2.68 8.00
C ILE A 66 36.21 -2.85 8.86
N ARG A 67 36.15 -2.60 10.18
CA ARG A 67 37.27 -2.84 11.10
C ARG A 67 37.65 -4.32 11.17
N GLU A 68 36.68 -5.23 11.14
CA GLU A 68 36.93 -6.67 11.12
C GLU A 68 37.31 -7.16 9.71
N ARG A 69 36.32 -7.21 8.81
CA ARG A 69 36.40 -7.94 7.53
C ARG A 69 37.06 -7.13 6.39
N GLY A 70 37.14 -5.80 6.55
CA GLY A 70 37.65 -4.89 5.52
C GLY A 70 36.53 -4.37 4.61
N LEU A 71 36.90 -3.89 3.43
CA LEU A 71 35.97 -3.31 2.48
C LEU A 71 35.56 -4.35 1.42
N ASP A 72 34.44 -5.06 1.67
CA ASP A 72 33.97 -6.19 0.86
C ASP A 72 33.85 -5.90 -0.65
N ALA A 73 33.44 -4.68 -1.00
CA ALA A 73 33.19 -4.25 -2.38
C ALA A 73 33.99 -2.97 -2.69
N PRO A 74 34.82 -2.95 -3.74
CA PRO A 74 35.58 -1.77 -4.13
C PRO A 74 34.64 -0.66 -4.62
N PRO A 75 34.62 0.53 -3.98
CA PRO A 75 33.66 1.57 -4.35
C PRO A 75 33.96 2.12 -5.76
N PRO A 76 32.92 2.48 -6.54
CA PRO A 76 33.10 3.12 -7.82
C PRO A 76 33.53 4.58 -7.62
N ILE A 77 34.63 4.96 -8.24
CA ILE A 77 35.20 6.32 -8.18
C ILE A 77 35.23 6.95 -9.57
N THR A 78 35.29 8.27 -9.63
CA THR A 78 35.43 9.03 -10.87
C THR A 78 36.21 10.32 -10.62
N ARG A 79 36.56 11.06 -11.67
CA ARG A 79 37.30 12.32 -11.55
C ARG A 79 36.76 13.34 -12.54
N ARG A 80 36.38 14.53 -12.05
CA ARG A 80 35.97 15.65 -12.90
C ARG A 80 37.13 16.08 -13.82
N PRO A 81 36.88 16.47 -15.08
CA PRO A 81 37.93 16.94 -15.98
C PRO A 81 38.75 18.08 -15.36
N GLY A 82 40.05 17.86 -15.18
CA GLY A 82 40.97 18.83 -14.58
C GLY A 82 40.98 18.90 -13.04
N ALA A 83 40.21 18.07 -12.34
CA ALA A 83 40.32 17.94 -10.89
C ALA A 83 41.52 17.06 -10.50
N GLU A 84 42.18 17.39 -9.40
CA GLU A 84 43.30 16.60 -8.86
C GLU A 84 42.81 15.29 -8.23
N HIS A 85 41.74 15.39 -7.43
CA HIS A 85 41.22 14.35 -6.54
C HIS A 85 40.15 13.48 -7.21
N PHE A 86 40.06 12.21 -6.80
CA PHE A 86 38.95 11.33 -7.15
C PHE A 86 37.76 11.56 -6.21
N ILE A 87 36.54 11.43 -6.74
CA ILE A 87 35.31 11.45 -5.95
C ILE A 87 34.61 10.09 -6.01
N ILE A 88 33.88 9.76 -4.95
CA ILE A 88 32.92 8.66 -4.94
C ILE A 88 31.86 8.91 -6.02
N ARG A 89 31.62 7.95 -6.93
CA ARG A 89 30.61 8.10 -7.99
C ARG A 89 29.20 7.71 -7.53
N ASN A 90 29.10 6.65 -6.74
CA ASN A 90 27.89 6.08 -6.15
C ASN A 90 28.30 5.42 -4.81
N GLY A 91 27.38 5.31 -3.83
CA GLY A 91 27.45 4.28 -2.77
C GLY A 91 28.64 4.28 -1.81
N GLY A 92 29.36 5.39 -1.64
CA GLY A 92 30.66 5.36 -0.94
C GLY A 92 30.88 6.37 0.18
N ASN A 93 30.12 7.47 0.28
CA ASN A 93 30.47 8.58 1.18
C ASN A 93 30.53 8.17 2.68
N THR A 94 29.56 7.41 3.18
CA THR A 94 29.60 6.87 4.56
C THR A 94 30.79 5.92 4.77
N ARG A 95 31.09 5.07 3.77
CA ARG A 95 32.23 4.14 3.81
C ARG A 95 33.57 4.90 3.83
N LEU A 96 33.69 5.98 3.06
CA LEU A 96 34.87 6.86 3.03
C LEU A 96 35.06 7.59 4.37
N ALA A 97 33.99 8.09 5.00
CA ALA A 97 34.06 8.68 6.34
C ALA A 97 34.57 7.68 7.39
N ILE A 98 34.03 6.46 7.38
CA ILE A 98 34.45 5.35 8.24
C ILE A 98 35.92 4.97 8.00
N LEU A 99 36.38 4.91 6.75
CA LEU A 99 37.80 4.64 6.43
C LEU A 99 38.73 5.74 6.95
N ARG A 100 38.32 7.01 6.86
CA ARG A 100 39.06 8.15 7.45
C ARG A 100 39.18 8.05 8.96
N GLU A 101 38.11 7.63 9.62
CA GLU A 101 38.07 7.43 11.07
C GLU A 101 38.93 6.22 11.50
N LEU A 102 38.81 5.07 10.82
CA LEU A 102 39.63 3.90 11.12
C LEU A 102 41.11 4.14 10.84
N TRP A 103 41.47 4.90 9.80
CA TRP A 103 42.85 5.35 9.56
C TRP A 103 43.33 6.35 10.63
N SER A 104 42.46 7.17 11.21
CA SER A 104 42.83 8.07 12.30
C SER A 104 43.09 7.31 13.61
N GLU A 105 42.25 6.32 13.92
CA GLU A 105 42.37 5.43 15.09
C GLU A 105 43.57 4.48 15.03
N THR A 106 43.76 3.77 13.91
CA THR A 106 44.62 2.56 13.88
C THR A 106 45.98 2.75 13.20
N LYS A 107 46.06 3.68 12.24
CA LYS A 107 47.20 3.82 11.31
C LYS A 107 47.57 2.53 10.55
N ASP A 108 46.61 1.63 10.34
CA ASP A 108 46.76 0.46 9.47
C ASP A 108 46.63 0.86 7.98
N GLU A 109 47.63 0.54 7.16
CA GLU A 109 47.65 0.87 5.73
C GLU A 109 46.45 0.29 4.95
N ARG A 110 45.78 -0.76 5.46
CA ARG A 110 44.58 -1.35 4.84
C ARG A 110 43.40 -0.38 4.76
N PHE A 111 43.37 0.65 5.60
CA PHE A 111 42.37 1.72 5.56
C PHE A 111 42.85 2.96 4.80
N PHE A 112 44.15 3.00 4.42
CA PHE A 112 44.77 4.09 3.69
C PHE A 112 44.87 3.82 2.18
N ARG A 113 45.23 2.61 1.77
CA ARG A 113 45.26 2.19 0.35
C ARG A 113 43.99 1.40 0.02
N ILE A 114 43.14 1.96 -0.82
CA ILE A 114 41.79 1.47 -1.08
C ILE A 114 41.71 0.97 -2.52
N ALA A 115 41.25 -0.26 -2.71
CA ALA A 115 40.92 -0.79 -4.03
C ALA A 115 39.59 -0.19 -4.50
N CYS A 116 39.59 0.44 -5.67
CA CYS A 116 38.46 1.15 -6.25
C CYS A 116 38.25 0.75 -7.72
N LEU A 117 37.01 0.87 -8.21
CA LEU A 117 36.72 0.79 -9.64
C LEU A 117 36.63 2.22 -10.20
N PHE A 118 37.66 2.67 -10.91
CA PHE A 118 37.57 3.94 -11.63
C PHE A 118 36.59 3.80 -12.79
N ARG A 119 35.68 4.76 -12.91
CA ARG A 119 34.77 4.94 -14.05
C ARG A 119 35.01 6.30 -14.69
N PRO A 120 35.13 6.38 -16.03
CA PRO A 120 35.22 7.65 -16.74
C PRO A 120 34.08 8.61 -16.38
N TRP A 121 34.40 9.91 -16.35
CA TRP A 121 33.41 10.98 -16.18
C TRP A 121 32.59 11.15 -17.47
N PRO A 122 31.27 10.94 -17.46
CA PRO A 122 30.45 11.16 -18.65
C PRO A 122 30.18 12.66 -18.84
N GLU A 123 29.80 13.06 -20.05
CA GLU A 123 29.54 14.48 -20.41
C GLU A 123 28.54 15.14 -19.44
N ARG A 124 27.49 14.40 -19.03
CA ARG A 124 26.44 14.82 -18.09
C ARG A 124 26.76 14.44 -16.63
N GLY A 125 28.03 14.52 -16.24
CA GLY A 125 28.59 13.88 -15.04
C GLY A 125 27.87 14.15 -13.71
N GLU A 126 27.61 15.42 -13.36
CA GLU A 126 26.92 15.76 -12.10
C GLU A 126 25.50 15.19 -12.04
N ILE A 127 24.77 15.22 -13.16
CA ILE A 127 23.41 14.68 -13.27
C ILE A 127 23.45 13.17 -13.03
N VAL A 128 24.31 12.45 -13.74
CA VAL A 128 24.44 10.98 -13.64
C VAL A 128 24.95 10.54 -12.26
N ALA A 129 25.79 11.34 -11.60
CA ALA A 129 26.23 11.09 -10.23
C ALA A 129 25.08 11.33 -9.22
N LEU A 130 24.32 12.42 -9.36
CA LEU A 130 23.22 12.77 -8.46
C LEU A 130 22.03 11.82 -8.59
N THR A 131 21.55 11.51 -9.81
CA THR A 131 20.47 10.52 -9.99
C THR A 131 20.90 9.13 -9.55
N GLY A 132 22.18 8.78 -9.72
CA GLY A 132 22.77 7.56 -9.20
C GLY A 132 22.70 7.45 -7.66
N HIS A 133 23.05 8.53 -6.94
CA HIS A 133 22.93 8.58 -5.48
C HIS A 133 21.46 8.56 -5.01
N LEU A 134 20.55 9.26 -5.71
CA LEU A 134 19.12 9.25 -5.39
C LEU A 134 18.50 7.85 -5.55
N ALA A 135 18.75 7.19 -6.68
CA ALA A 135 18.21 5.86 -6.97
C ALA A 135 18.77 4.77 -6.01
N GLU A 136 20.07 4.79 -5.71
CA GLU A 136 20.69 3.85 -4.77
C GLU A 136 20.14 4.01 -3.35
N ASN A 137 20.03 5.27 -2.88
CA ASN A 137 19.52 5.54 -1.54
C ASN A 137 18.02 5.21 -1.38
N GLU A 138 17.21 5.33 -2.45
CA GLU A 138 15.80 4.95 -2.42
C GLU A 138 15.62 3.42 -2.35
N LEU A 139 16.45 2.64 -3.06
CA LEU A 139 16.51 1.18 -2.93
C LEU A 139 16.93 0.70 -1.52
N HIS A 140 17.63 1.56 -0.77
CA HIS A 140 18.07 1.30 0.60
C HIS A 140 17.25 2.04 1.67
N GLY A 141 16.15 2.70 1.29
CA GLY A 141 15.25 3.41 2.23
C GLY A 141 15.91 4.50 3.08
N SER A 142 17.08 5.01 2.67
CA SER A 142 18.05 5.60 3.60
C SER A 142 17.93 7.12 3.81
N LEU A 143 17.10 7.79 3.01
CA LEU A 143 16.89 9.24 3.01
C LEU A 143 15.51 9.60 3.58
N THR A 144 15.47 10.68 4.36
CA THR A 144 14.24 11.37 4.76
C THR A 144 13.50 11.94 3.54
N PHE A 145 12.24 12.35 3.73
CA PHE A 145 11.48 13.00 2.67
C PHE A 145 12.15 14.31 2.19
N ILE A 146 12.71 15.09 3.13
CA ILE A 146 13.32 16.39 2.82
C ILE A 146 14.65 16.27 2.09
N GLU A 147 15.48 15.29 2.44
CA GLU A 147 16.74 14.99 1.72
C GLU A 147 16.48 14.61 0.26
N ARG A 148 15.45 13.77 -0.01
CA ARG A 148 15.03 13.46 -1.38
C ARG A 148 14.52 14.70 -2.11
N ALA A 149 13.72 15.55 -1.46
CA ALA A 149 13.19 16.77 -2.05
C ALA A 149 14.31 17.76 -2.45
N LEU A 150 15.31 17.95 -1.59
CA LEU A 150 16.49 18.77 -1.88
C LEU A 150 17.36 18.19 -3.00
N GLY A 151 17.55 16.88 -3.06
CA GLY A 151 18.26 16.22 -4.15
C GLY A 151 17.54 16.35 -5.51
N VAL A 152 16.21 16.23 -5.54
CA VAL A 152 15.39 16.46 -6.73
C VAL A 152 15.44 17.91 -7.20
N GLU A 153 15.40 18.87 -6.27
CA GLU A 153 15.53 20.29 -6.58
C GLU A 153 16.93 20.65 -7.07
N LYS A 154 17.99 20.04 -6.51
CA LYS A 154 19.36 20.16 -7.03
C LYS A 154 19.50 19.56 -8.43
N ALA A 155 18.82 18.46 -8.73
CA ALA A 155 18.78 17.91 -10.07
C ALA A 155 18.07 18.86 -11.05
N ARG A 156 16.99 19.54 -10.63
CA ARG A 156 16.34 20.60 -11.42
C ARG A 156 17.34 21.68 -11.84
N GLU A 157 18.10 22.23 -10.90
CA GLU A 157 19.13 23.25 -11.19
C GLU A 157 20.16 22.77 -12.24
N LEU A 158 20.63 21.51 -12.14
CA LEU A 158 21.60 20.95 -13.09
C LEU A 158 21.01 20.81 -14.50
N TYR A 159 19.76 20.35 -14.63
CA TYR A 159 19.08 20.28 -15.92
C TYR A 159 18.74 21.66 -16.51
N GLU A 160 18.48 22.66 -15.66
CA GLU A 160 18.24 24.04 -16.08
C GLU A 160 19.53 24.71 -16.57
N LEU A 161 20.65 24.48 -15.88
CA LEU A 161 21.99 24.92 -16.29
C LEU A 161 22.40 24.28 -17.63
N GLU A 162 22.16 22.98 -17.80
CA GLU A 162 22.44 22.24 -19.04
C GLU A 162 21.63 22.76 -20.24
N SER A 163 20.33 23.06 -20.03
CA SER A 163 19.41 23.41 -21.13
C SER A 163 19.11 24.90 -21.28
N GLY A 164 19.67 25.75 -20.41
CA GLY A 164 19.57 27.21 -20.45
C GLY A 164 18.15 27.75 -20.25
N LYS A 165 17.25 26.96 -19.64
CA LYS A 165 15.81 27.22 -19.56
C LYS A 165 15.24 26.63 -18.28
N THR A 166 14.28 27.31 -17.66
CA THR A 166 13.48 26.77 -16.55
C THR A 166 12.65 25.56 -17.00
N LEU A 167 12.43 24.61 -16.09
CA LEU A 167 11.72 23.36 -16.38
C LEU A 167 10.36 23.29 -15.69
N SER A 168 9.37 22.75 -16.39
CA SER A 168 8.12 22.35 -15.76
C SER A 168 8.33 21.05 -14.96
N GLN A 169 7.53 20.85 -13.92
CA GLN A 169 7.61 19.65 -13.08
C GLN A 169 7.41 18.35 -13.90
N SER A 170 6.59 18.38 -14.95
CA SER A 170 6.41 17.25 -15.89
C SER A 170 7.65 16.97 -16.75
N GLU A 171 8.39 18.01 -17.13
CA GLU A 171 9.66 17.87 -17.86
C GLU A 171 10.77 17.35 -16.94
N LEU A 172 10.82 17.83 -15.69
CA LEU A 172 11.74 17.33 -14.66
C LEU A 172 11.48 15.84 -14.37
N ALA A 173 10.22 15.44 -14.18
CA ALA A 173 9.82 14.03 -14.04
C ALA A 173 10.31 13.17 -15.22
N ARG A 174 10.15 13.67 -16.45
CA ARG A 174 10.58 12.99 -17.68
C ARG A 174 12.10 12.81 -17.76
N ARG A 175 12.88 13.85 -17.40
CA ARG A 175 14.36 13.78 -17.40
C ARG A 175 14.90 12.88 -16.31
N LEU A 176 14.42 13.03 -15.07
CA LEU A 176 14.79 12.15 -13.96
C LEU A 176 14.51 10.68 -14.30
N SER A 177 13.33 10.38 -14.86
CA SER A 177 12.97 9.02 -15.29
C SER A 177 13.90 8.47 -16.38
N ALA A 178 14.36 9.31 -17.32
CA ALA A 178 15.30 8.91 -18.37
C ALA A 178 16.73 8.69 -17.83
N ASP A 179 17.14 9.46 -16.81
CA ASP A 179 18.44 9.36 -16.13
C ASP A 179 18.42 8.40 -14.92
N GLY A 180 17.43 7.50 -14.85
CA GLY A 180 17.39 6.37 -13.92
C GLY A 180 16.62 6.57 -12.61
N TYR A 181 15.97 7.72 -12.41
CA TYR A 181 15.21 8.05 -11.20
C TYR A 181 13.71 8.32 -11.50
N PRO A 182 12.86 7.28 -11.58
CA PRO A 182 11.47 7.42 -12.00
C PRO A 182 10.58 8.04 -10.90
N ILE A 183 10.15 9.29 -11.10
CA ILE A 183 9.33 10.04 -10.14
C ILE A 183 8.14 10.74 -10.82
N GLN A 184 6.99 10.77 -10.15
CA GLN A 184 5.77 11.43 -10.64
C GLN A 184 5.79 12.95 -10.42
N GLN A 185 5.21 13.71 -11.36
CA GLN A 185 5.07 15.17 -11.26
C GLN A 185 4.34 15.63 -9.99
N SER A 186 3.31 14.88 -9.55
CA SER A 186 2.59 15.14 -8.30
C SER A 186 3.49 15.06 -7.07
N HIS A 187 4.45 14.14 -7.06
CA HIS A 187 5.43 13.97 -5.98
C HIS A 187 6.48 15.09 -6.00
N ILE A 188 6.97 15.48 -7.18
CA ILE A 188 7.84 16.66 -7.36
C ILE A 188 7.16 17.92 -6.83
N SER A 189 5.88 18.14 -7.14
CA SER A 189 5.14 19.31 -6.68
C SER A 189 5.07 19.39 -5.15
N ARG A 190 4.80 18.25 -4.49
CA ARG A 190 4.78 18.14 -3.02
C ARG A 190 6.18 18.32 -2.41
N MET A 191 7.23 17.82 -3.05
CA MET A 191 8.62 18.06 -2.66
C MET A 191 8.97 19.55 -2.71
N GLN A 192 8.58 20.25 -3.79
CA GLN A 192 8.81 21.69 -3.94
C GLN A 192 8.00 22.52 -2.94
N ASP A 193 6.72 22.21 -2.72
CA ASP A 193 5.91 22.81 -1.63
C ASP A 193 6.61 22.66 -0.26
N THR A 194 7.20 21.48 0.00
CA THR A 194 7.87 21.19 1.28
C THR A 194 9.16 22.00 1.43
N VAL A 195 10.01 22.04 0.39
CA VAL A 195 11.26 22.82 0.39
C VAL A 195 10.98 24.33 0.47
N HIS A 196 9.88 24.81 -0.10
CA HIS A 196 9.54 26.23 -0.11
C HIS A 196 8.89 26.72 1.19
N TYR A 197 7.92 25.98 1.74
CA TYR A 197 7.06 26.47 2.84
C TYR A 197 7.27 25.77 4.19
N LEU A 198 7.79 24.55 4.21
CA LEU A 198 7.96 23.77 5.45
C LEU A 198 9.42 23.75 5.93
N LEU A 199 10.39 23.60 5.02
CA LEU A 199 11.82 23.61 5.36
C LEU A 199 12.32 24.90 6.07
N PRO A 200 11.86 26.12 5.72
CA PRO A 200 12.27 27.32 6.46
C PRO A 200 11.78 27.37 7.92
N THR A 201 10.84 26.49 8.29
CA THR A 201 9.91 26.69 9.40
C THR A 201 9.95 25.56 10.41
N ILE A 202 10.00 24.31 9.93
CA ILE A 202 10.12 23.08 10.74
C ILE A 202 11.30 22.19 10.29
N PRO A 203 12.53 22.74 10.16
CA PRO A 203 13.68 22.01 9.63
C PRO A 203 14.08 20.80 10.50
N ASN A 204 14.05 20.90 11.83
CA ASN A 204 14.50 19.81 12.69
C ASN A 204 13.56 18.60 12.58
N VAL A 205 12.24 18.81 12.59
CA VAL A 205 11.25 17.73 12.41
C VAL A 205 11.37 17.08 11.03
N LEU A 206 11.61 17.86 9.98
CA LEU A 206 11.83 17.33 8.63
C LEU A 206 13.10 16.46 8.54
N TYR A 207 14.25 16.91 9.07
CA TYR A 207 15.50 16.15 9.06
C TYR A 207 15.54 14.98 10.05
N ASN A 208 14.72 15.02 11.11
CA ASN A 208 14.47 13.88 12.00
C ASN A 208 13.53 12.84 11.37
N GLY A 209 13.01 13.08 10.14
CA GLY A 209 12.34 12.06 9.34
C GLY A 209 10.82 12.16 9.26
N LEU A 210 10.24 13.36 9.36
CA LEU A 210 8.78 13.58 9.24
C LEU A 210 8.18 12.79 8.05
N GLY A 211 7.23 11.91 8.38
CA GLY A 211 6.66 10.96 7.43
C GLY A 211 5.91 11.62 6.27
N ARG A 212 6.04 11.04 5.07
CA ARG A 212 5.42 11.56 3.83
C ARG A 212 3.94 11.91 3.99
N HIS A 213 3.14 11.07 4.66
CA HIS A 213 1.72 11.33 4.87
C HIS A 213 1.44 12.58 5.73
N GLN A 214 2.31 12.89 6.69
CA GLN A 214 2.19 14.09 7.52
C GLN A 214 2.56 15.34 6.70
N VAL A 215 3.64 15.27 5.92
CA VAL A 215 4.05 16.32 4.97
C VAL A 215 2.95 16.61 3.93
N GLU A 216 2.37 15.57 3.33
CA GLU A 216 1.27 15.71 2.37
C GLU A 216 0.02 16.32 3.02
N ARG A 217 -0.33 15.93 4.26
CA ARG A 217 -1.45 16.55 5.00
C ARG A 217 -1.17 18.02 5.35
N LEU A 218 0.05 18.37 5.75
CA LEU A 218 0.44 19.78 6.01
C LEU A 218 0.35 20.65 4.75
N ALA A 219 0.82 20.14 3.59
CA ALA A 219 0.78 20.90 2.34
C ALA A 219 -0.67 21.17 1.87
N VAL A 220 -1.57 20.21 2.06
CA VAL A 220 -3.01 20.38 1.77
C VAL A 220 -3.67 21.30 2.81
N LEU A 221 -3.35 21.16 4.10
CA LEU A 221 -3.84 22.06 5.16
C LEU A 221 -3.42 23.52 4.90
N ARG A 222 -2.14 23.77 4.56
CA ARG A 222 -1.65 25.11 4.19
C ARG A 222 -2.52 25.70 3.08
N LYS A 223 -2.70 24.96 1.98
CA LYS A 223 -3.47 25.43 0.81
C LYS A 223 -4.98 25.54 1.07
N ALA A 224 -5.54 24.79 2.03
CA ALA A 224 -6.93 24.94 2.45
C ALA A 224 -7.13 26.22 3.29
N CYS A 225 -6.23 26.47 4.24
CA CYS A 225 -6.22 27.68 5.07
C CYS A 225 -5.88 28.95 4.27
N GLU A 226 -4.97 28.88 3.30
CA GLU A 226 -4.59 29.98 2.40
C GLU A 226 -5.79 30.50 1.60
N LEU A 227 -6.55 29.62 0.93
CA LEU A 227 -7.77 30.00 0.21
C LEU A 227 -8.87 30.53 1.15
N THR A 228 -9.01 29.97 2.35
CA THR A 228 -9.96 30.46 3.35
C THR A 228 -9.54 31.82 3.90
N TRP A 229 -8.24 32.09 4.03
CA TRP A 229 -7.69 33.40 4.37
C TRP A 229 -8.00 34.41 3.27
N GLU A 230 -7.64 34.14 2.01
CA GLU A 230 -7.91 35.04 0.87
C GLU A 230 -9.41 35.41 0.78
N LYS A 231 -10.29 34.41 0.92
CA LYS A 231 -11.76 34.56 0.93
C LYS A 231 -12.26 35.59 1.96
N HIS A 232 -11.67 35.60 3.16
CA HIS A 232 -12.15 36.36 4.32
C HIS A 232 -11.33 37.62 4.64
N ALA A 233 -10.08 37.67 4.18
CA ALA A 233 -9.19 38.83 4.22
C ALA A 233 -9.51 39.85 3.12
N SER A 234 -10.19 39.44 2.04
CA SER A 234 -10.59 40.30 0.93
C SER A 234 -11.36 41.56 1.40
N GLY A 235 -10.67 42.70 1.42
CA GLY A 235 -11.22 43.99 1.85
C GLY A 235 -10.92 44.39 3.30
N LYS A 236 -10.21 43.56 4.08
CA LYS A 236 -9.74 43.88 5.44
C LYS A 236 -8.26 44.27 5.41
N ALA A 237 -7.88 45.30 6.16
CA ALA A 237 -6.49 45.65 6.40
C ALA A 237 -5.97 44.86 7.61
N LEU A 238 -5.41 43.66 7.35
CA LEU A 238 -4.88 42.77 8.38
C LEU A 238 -3.44 43.15 8.78
N PRO A 239 -3.02 42.89 10.03
CA PRO A 239 -1.70 43.30 10.53
C PRO A 239 -0.54 42.41 10.08
N VAL A 240 -0.85 41.20 9.59
CA VAL A 240 0.08 40.13 9.22
C VAL A 240 -0.47 39.44 7.96
N ASP A 241 0.40 38.89 7.11
CA ASP A 241 0.00 38.07 5.96
C ASP A 241 -0.12 36.57 6.31
N PHE A 242 -0.63 35.77 5.35
CA PHE A 242 -0.81 34.34 5.59
C PHE A 242 0.51 33.58 5.76
N GLU A 243 1.58 33.97 5.06
CA GLU A 243 2.85 33.25 5.14
C GLU A 243 3.52 33.45 6.51
N THR A 244 3.55 34.69 7.00
CA THR A 244 4.10 34.99 8.33
C THR A 244 3.28 34.29 9.43
N LEU A 245 1.94 34.34 9.34
CA LEU A 245 1.06 33.61 10.27
C LEU A 245 1.30 32.10 10.25
N PHE A 246 1.39 31.51 9.05
CA PHE A 246 1.63 30.08 8.88
C PHE A 246 2.99 29.65 9.44
N HIS A 247 4.02 30.51 9.31
CA HIS A 247 5.34 30.27 9.90
C HIS A 247 5.32 30.39 11.43
N ASP A 248 4.75 31.47 11.98
CA ASP A 248 4.66 31.70 13.43
C ASP A 248 3.89 30.58 14.16
N VAL A 249 2.84 30.03 13.53
CA VAL A 249 2.07 28.89 14.05
C VAL A 249 2.87 27.58 13.99
N LEU A 250 3.75 27.38 13.01
CA LEU A 250 4.48 26.12 12.82
C LEU A 250 5.78 26.03 13.63
N VAL A 251 6.49 27.13 13.88
CA VAL A 251 7.76 27.16 14.63
C VAL A 251 7.67 26.46 16.01
N PRO A 252 6.61 26.61 16.82
CA PRO A 252 6.45 25.88 18.08
C PRO A 252 6.41 24.35 17.96
N PHE A 253 6.18 23.81 16.76
CA PHE A 253 6.10 22.37 16.51
C PHE A 253 7.41 21.76 15.99
N ASP A 254 8.50 22.52 15.84
CA ASP A 254 9.80 22.02 15.34
C ASP A 254 10.61 21.22 16.39
N GLY A 255 9.97 20.20 16.97
CA GLY A 255 10.53 19.28 17.98
C GLY A 255 10.92 17.91 17.42
N GLN A 256 10.30 16.86 17.96
CA GLN A 256 10.52 15.46 17.55
C GLN A 256 9.34 14.96 16.70
N PRO A 257 9.58 14.15 15.65
CA PRO A 257 8.53 13.73 14.72
C PRO A 257 7.41 12.93 15.40
N ASP A 258 7.76 12.10 16.40
CA ASP A 258 6.79 11.30 17.20
C ASP A 258 5.80 12.18 17.98
N THR A 259 6.16 13.44 18.24
CA THR A 259 5.31 14.43 18.93
C THR A 259 4.55 15.33 17.97
N PHE A 260 4.76 15.20 16.66
CA PHE A 260 4.20 16.11 15.65
C PHE A 260 2.74 15.74 15.33
N ALA A 261 1.81 16.48 15.94
CA ALA A 261 0.37 16.27 15.76
C ALA A 261 -0.21 17.28 14.76
N VAL A 262 -0.41 16.89 13.50
CA VAL A 262 -1.01 17.75 12.43
C VAL A 262 -2.36 18.34 12.86
N GLY A 263 -3.14 17.64 13.69
CA GLY A 263 -4.38 18.17 14.29
C GLY A 263 -4.14 19.43 15.13
N ARG A 264 -3.12 19.46 15.99
CA ARG A 264 -2.81 20.66 16.80
C ARG A 264 -2.31 21.84 15.96
N VAL A 265 -1.61 21.56 14.86
CA VAL A 265 -1.22 22.60 13.88
C VAL A 265 -2.47 23.18 13.21
N GLN A 266 -3.45 22.33 12.88
CA GLN A 266 -4.74 22.75 12.34
C GLN A 266 -5.56 23.58 13.36
N ASP A 267 -5.65 23.13 14.60
CA ASP A 267 -6.38 23.81 15.69
C ASP A 267 -5.79 25.21 15.96
N GLU A 268 -4.46 25.32 16.08
CA GLU A 268 -3.76 26.59 16.33
C GLU A 268 -3.86 27.54 15.13
N LEU A 269 -3.71 27.03 13.89
CA LEU A 269 -3.83 27.83 12.67
C LEU A 269 -5.25 28.40 12.52
N ILE A 270 -6.29 27.59 12.72
CA ILE A 270 -7.69 28.07 12.69
C ILE A 270 -7.94 29.02 13.87
N GLY A 271 -7.38 28.75 15.04
CA GLY A 271 -7.49 29.59 16.25
C GLY A 271 -6.91 30.99 16.08
N GLN A 272 -5.75 31.14 15.43
CA GLN A 272 -5.17 32.45 15.12
C GLN A 272 -5.81 33.11 13.89
N MET A 273 -6.22 32.35 12.87
CA MET A 273 -7.05 32.86 11.78
C MET A 273 -8.37 33.45 12.31
N SER A 274 -9.02 32.81 13.29
CA SER A 274 -10.25 33.29 13.94
C SER A 274 -10.05 34.67 14.58
N GLN A 275 -8.96 34.83 15.34
CA GLN A 275 -8.62 36.10 16.02
C GLN A 275 -8.27 37.21 15.04
N LEU A 276 -7.51 36.92 13.97
CA LEU A 276 -7.07 37.94 13.01
C LEU A 276 -8.17 38.32 12.00
N LEU A 277 -9.04 37.38 11.63
CA LEU A 277 -10.14 37.64 10.70
C LEU A 277 -11.41 38.17 11.37
N ASP A 278 -11.54 38.09 12.70
CA ASP A 278 -12.79 38.35 13.44
C ASP A 278 -13.95 37.46 12.92
N ILE A 279 -13.72 36.14 12.95
CA ILE A 279 -14.67 35.10 12.52
C ILE A 279 -14.66 33.95 13.53
N ASP A 280 -15.84 33.41 13.84
CA ASP A 280 -16.00 32.27 14.74
C ASP A 280 -15.18 31.03 14.30
N TYR A 281 -14.56 30.35 15.26
CA TYR A 281 -13.71 29.17 15.04
C TYR A 281 -14.42 28.09 14.22
N ASN A 282 -15.65 27.73 14.58
CA ASN A 282 -16.40 26.63 13.96
C ASN A 282 -16.76 26.95 12.49
N VAL A 283 -16.94 28.24 12.18
CA VAL A 283 -17.19 28.71 10.80
C VAL A 283 -15.93 28.58 9.95
N LEU A 284 -14.76 28.93 10.48
CA LEU A 284 -13.48 28.76 9.78
C LEU A 284 -13.10 27.28 9.66
N GLU A 285 -13.30 26.47 10.70
CA GLU A 285 -13.07 25.02 10.69
C GLU A 285 -13.90 24.34 9.58
N LEU A 286 -15.19 24.68 9.47
CA LEU A 286 -16.07 24.16 8.42
C LEU A 286 -15.65 24.61 7.02
N ASP A 287 -15.25 25.88 6.86
CA ASP A 287 -14.72 26.40 5.59
C ASP A 287 -13.42 25.69 5.18
N VAL A 288 -12.47 25.53 6.11
CA VAL A 288 -11.20 24.83 5.90
C VAL A 288 -11.43 23.35 5.58
N ALA A 289 -12.30 22.65 6.32
CA ALA A 289 -12.63 21.25 6.02
C ALA A 289 -13.29 21.10 4.63
N SER A 290 -14.12 22.06 4.21
CA SER A 290 -14.74 22.09 2.89
C SER A 290 -13.74 22.35 1.76
N THR A 291 -12.79 23.29 1.95
CA THR A 291 -11.73 23.54 0.97
C THR A 291 -10.71 22.39 0.94
N GLU A 292 -10.36 21.80 2.08
CA GLU A 292 -9.46 20.65 2.17
C GLU A 292 -10.04 19.44 1.43
N HIS A 293 -11.31 19.08 1.68
CA HIS A 293 -11.96 17.98 0.97
C HIS A 293 -11.97 18.22 -0.55
N ARG A 294 -12.28 19.44 -1.00
CA ARG A 294 -12.24 19.82 -2.42
C ARG A 294 -10.83 19.70 -3.02
N GLN A 295 -9.78 20.08 -2.28
CA GLN A 295 -8.39 19.94 -2.72
C GLN A 295 -7.93 18.48 -2.77
N ARG A 296 -8.33 17.64 -1.80
CA ARG A 296 -8.07 16.19 -1.84
C ARG A 296 -8.71 15.53 -3.07
N VAL A 297 -9.94 15.92 -3.43
CA VAL A 297 -10.62 15.44 -4.66
C VAL A 297 -9.90 15.90 -5.93
N VAL A 298 -9.45 17.15 -6.00
CA VAL A 298 -8.74 17.72 -7.18
C VAL A 298 -7.32 17.16 -7.34
N THR A 299 -6.65 16.77 -6.25
CA THR A 299 -5.26 16.26 -6.27
C THR A 299 -5.16 14.73 -6.25
N SER A 300 -6.29 14.02 -6.22
CA SER A 300 -6.37 12.57 -6.39
C SER A 300 -6.59 12.21 -7.86
N PRO A 301 -6.07 11.07 -8.35
CA PRO A 301 -6.47 10.56 -9.66
C PRO A 301 -7.97 10.23 -9.69
N PRO A 302 -8.66 10.31 -10.85
CA PRO A 302 -10.10 10.10 -10.91
C PRO A 302 -10.51 8.70 -10.48
N GLN A 303 -11.15 8.58 -9.32
CA GLN A 303 -11.99 7.42 -8.99
C GLN A 303 -13.34 7.60 -9.67
N LEU A 304 -13.87 6.53 -10.29
CA LEU A 304 -15.19 6.56 -10.89
C LEU A 304 -16.27 6.73 -9.81
N PRO A 305 -17.34 7.52 -10.03
CA PRO A 305 -18.29 7.82 -8.97
C PRO A 305 -19.04 6.59 -8.46
N VAL A 306 -18.98 6.35 -7.14
CA VAL A 306 -19.93 5.51 -6.42
C VAL A 306 -20.98 6.45 -5.82
N GLU A 307 -22.24 6.31 -6.23
CA GLU A 307 -23.32 7.17 -5.78
C GLU A 307 -23.65 6.94 -4.29
N SER A 308 -23.10 7.79 -3.43
CA SER A 308 -23.43 7.82 -2.01
C SER A 308 -24.74 8.55 -1.78
N ALA A 309 -25.85 7.80 -1.73
CA ALA A 309 -27.19 8.34 -1.56
C ALA A 309 -27.35 9.06 -0.21
N THR A 310 -27.66 10.36 -0.26
CA THR A 310 -27.86 11.20 0.93
C THR A 310 -29.20 10.88 1.61
N ALA A 311 -29.15 10.27 2.80
CA ALA A 311 -30.32 10.10 3.65
C ALA A 311 -30.76 11.43 4.27
N VAL A 312 -31.90 11.96 3.83
CA VAL A 312 -32.46 13.23 4.37
C VAL A 312 -33.27 12.95 5.64
N HIS A 313 -32.72 13.30 6.81
CA HIS A 313 -33.44 13.24 8.07
C HIS A 313 -34.49 14.35 8.17
N THR A 314 -35.77 14.02 7.99
CA THR A 314 -36.91 14.92 8.27
C THR A 314 -37.45 14.69 9.68
N ALA A 315 -37.23 15.65 10.58
CA ALA A 315 -37.79 15.62 11.92
C ALA A 315 -39.27 16.06 11.93
N ARG A 316 -40.14 15.31 12.62
CA ARG A 316 -41.45 15.82 13.07
C ARG A 316 -41.95 15.11 14.33
N SER A 317 -42.73 15.82 15.13
CA SER A 317 -42.89 15.52 16.57
C SER A 317 -44.25 14.96 16.97
N ALA A 318 -44.22 14.13 18.03
CA ALA A 318 -45.17 14.06 19.14
C ALA A 318 -46.62 13.50 18.95
N THR A 319 -46.85 12.34 19.61
CA THR A 319 -48.02 12.00 20.48
C THR A 319 -49.43 11.77 19.88
N PRO A 320 -50.35 11.05 20.57
CA PRO A 320 -50.24 10.18 21.76
C PRO A 320 -50.84 8.75 21.61
N SER A 321 -50.87 8.01 22.73
CA SER A 321 -51.32 6.61 22.94
C SER A 321 -52.85 6.35 22.80
N PRO A 322 -53.32 5.09 23.00
CA PRO A 322 -53.69 4.63 24.36
C PRO A 322 -53.31 3.17 24.72
N ASP A 323 -53.20 2.91 26.04
CA ASP A 323 -53.62 1.71 26.82
C ASP A 323 -53.25 0.26 26.40
N THR A 324 -52.96 -0.73 27.26
CA THR A 324 -52.76 -0.91 28.73
C THR A 324 -52.13 -2.32 28.96
N THR A 325 -51.79 -2.94 30.13
CA THR A 325 -51.95 -2.69 31.59
C THR A 325 -50.94 -3.56 32.39
N GLN A 326 -50.48 -3.11 33.59
CA GLN A 326 -50.09 -3.94 34.78
C GLN A 326 -48.88 -4.94 34.68
N ASN A 327 -48.16 -5.31 35.76
CA ASN A 327 -48.11 -4.84 37.16
C ASN A 327 -46.77 -5.17 37.89
N ASN A 328 -46.40 -4.33 38.86
CA ASN A 328 -45.68 -4.59 40.14
C ASN A 328 -44.51 -5.59 40.28
N GLY A 329 -43.41 -5.13 40.95
CA GLY A 329 -42.97 -5.82 42.18
C GLY A 329 -41.49 -5.79 42.62
N THR A 330 -41.10 -4.75 43.37
CA THR A 330 -40.14 -4.69 44.52
C THR A 330 -39.68 -6.00 45.22
N ALA A 331 -38.55 -6.09 45.95
CA ALA A 331 -37.34 -5.24 46.14
C ALA A 331 -36.32 -5.91 47.14
N ALA A 332 -35.05 -5.48 47.11
CA ALA A 332 -33.99 -5.42 48.16
C ALA A 332 -33.88 -6.45 49.34
N GLY A 333 -32.64 -6.87 49.68
CA GLY A 333 -32.26 -7.50 50.97
C GLY A 333 -30.79 -7.99 51.01
N ALA A 334 -30.10 -7.96 52.16
CA ALA A 334 -28.65 -8.23 52.26
C ALA A 334 -28.17 -8.93 53.56
N SER A 335 -27.00 -9.60 53.47
CA SER A 335 -26.04 -10.02 54.54
C SER A 335 -26.41 -11.12 55.55
N GLY A 336 -25.44 -12.01 55.89
CA GLY A 336 -25.56 -12.96 57.04
C GLY A 336 -24.50 -14.10 57.15
N ALA A 337 -23.36 -13.84 57.81
CA ALA A 337 -22.14 -14.68 57.95
C ALA A 337 -22.19 -16.13 58.55
N ALA A 338 -21.29 -17.01 58.02
CA ALA A 338 -20.31 -17.94 58.68
C ALA A 338 -20.78 -19.06 59.68
N PRO A 339 -19.92 -20.03 60.16
CA PRO A 339 -18.46 -20.28 59.94
C PRO A 339 -17.97 -21.76 59.75
N ASN A 340 -16.65 -21.93 59.47
CA ASN A 340 -15.73 -23.11 59.68
C ASN A 340 -15.94 -24.43 58.89
N ASN A 341 -14.93 -25.29 58.58
CA ASN A 341 -13.47 -25.33 58.88
C ASN A 341 -12.68 -26.13 57.78
N ASP A 342 -11.34 -25.91 57.64
CA ASP A 342 -10.29 -26.79 57.05
C ASP A 342 -10.39 -27.25 55.55
N THR A 343 -9.32 -27.41 54.73
CA THR A 343 -7.84 -27.17 54.79
C THR A 343 -7.26 -27.04 53.34
N THR A 344 -6.08 -26.42 53.19
CA THR A 344 -5.19 -26.31 51.99
C THR A 344 -5.58 -25.34 50.83
N PRO A 345 -4.62 -24.65 50.16
CA PRO A 345 -4.93 -23.54 49.23
C PRO A 345 -4.45 -23.69 47.77
N PRO A 346 -5.25 -23.21 46.80
CA PRO A 346 -4.80 -22.65 45.52
C PRO A 346 -4.97 -21.10 45.48
N PRO A 347 -4.16 -20.34 44.73
CA PRO A 347 -4.17 -18.87 44.78
C PRO A 347 -5.06 -18.18 43.71
N VAL A 348 -5.76 -17.12 44.16
CA VAL A 348 -6.39 -16.02 43.40
C VAL A 348 -7.39 -16.39 42.28
N SER A 349 -8.69 -16.35 42.60
CA SER A 349 -9.76 -16.32 41.60
C SER A 349 -10.03 -14.90 41.06
N ALA A 350 -10.36 -14.80 39.78
CA ALA A 350 -11.05 -13.65 39.19
C ALA A 350 -12.54 -13.62 39.61
N PRO A 351 -13.26 -12.48 39.48
CA PRO A 351 -14.71 -12.43 39.66
C PRO A 351 -15.45 -13.13 38.49
N THR A 352 -16.64 -13.67 38.78
CA THR A 352 -17.47 -14.47 37.84
C THR A 352 -18.95 -14.42 38.32
N PRO A 353 -19.97 -14.86 37.54
CA PRO A 353 -20.56 -14.10 36.42
C PRO A 353 -22.09 -13.88 36.59
N ALA A 354 -22.72 -13.12 35.68
CA ALA A 354 -24.10 -13.33 35.20
C ALA A 354 -24.46 -12.31 34.09
N ALA A 355 -25.31 -12.59 33.09
CA ALA A 355 -25.73 -13.85 32.48
C ALA A 355 -26.49 -13.55 31.16
N GLY A 356 -26.38 -14.43 30.16
CA GLY A 356 -27.02 -14.31 28.84
C GLY A 356 -26.06 -13.73 27.78
N VAL A 357 -25.97 -14.27 26.56
CA VAL A 357 -26.79 -15.31 25.89
C VAL A 357 -25.89 -16.43 25.35
N SER A 358 -26.34 -17.69 25.42
CA SER A 358 -25.73 -18.84 24.71
C SER A 358 -26.04 -18.79 23.20
N SER A 359 -25.29 -19.40 22.29
CA SER A 359 -24.61 -20.71 22.39
C SER A 359 -23.47 -20.88 21.36
N ASP A 360 -22.54 -21.79 21.67
CA ASP A 360 -21.58 -22.45 20.77
C ASP A 360 -20.73 -21.54 19.86
N GLU A 361 -19.78 -20.84 20.47
CA GLU A 361 -18.53 -20.51 19.76
C GLU A 361 -17.68 -21.78 19.67
N GLY A 362 -17.58 -22.34 18.45
CA GLY A 362 -16.50 -23.26 18.11
C GLY A 362 -15.16 -22.51 18.13
N ASP A 363 -14.08 -23.23 18.48
CA ASP A 363 -12.71 -22.71 18.59
C ASP A 363 -12.37 -21.79 17.39
N PRO A 364 -11.98 -20.51 17.62
CA PRO A 364 -11.74 -19.55 16.54
C PRO A 364 -10.72 -20.06 15.52
N ASP A 365 -9.72 -20.85 15.93
CA ASP A 365 -8.75 -21.44 14.99
C ASP A 365 -9.43 -22.40 14.00
N THR A 366 -10.42 -23.18 14.43
CA THR A 366 -11.20 -24.05 13.52
C THR A 366 -12.04 -23.25 12.52
N ARG A 367 -12.60 -22.11 12.97
CA ARG A 367 -13.35 -21.21 12.10
C ARG A 367 -12.42 -20.58 11.06
N LEU A 368 -11.27 -20.07 11.49
CA LEU A 368 -10.25 -19.47 10.64
C LEU A 368 -9.77 -20.43 9.55
N GLN A 369 -9.42 -21.67 9.90
CA GLN A 369 -9.07 -22.71 8.91
C GLN A 369 -10.19 -22.95 7.89
N GLY A 370 -11.46 -22.87 8.32
CA GLY A 370 -12.65 -23.01 7.46
C GLY A 370 -12.80 -21.93 6.37
N HIS A 371 -12.09 -20.79 6.47
CA HIS A 371 -12.04 -19.77 5.43
C HIS A 371 -10.78 -19.89 4.51
N ILE A 372 -9.79 -20.73 4.86
CA ILE A 372 -8.53 -20.88 4.10
C ILE A 372 -8.69 -21.94 3.00
N VAL A 373 -9.03 -21.51 1.78
CA VAL A 373 -9.17 -22.41 0.61
C VAL A 373 -7.83 -23.03 0.18
N SER A 374 -6.74 -22.28 0.34
CA SER A 374 -5.36 -22.74 0.26
C SER A 374 -4.48 -21.72 0.97
N PRO A 375 -3.45 -22.12 1.74
CA PRO A 375 -2.34 -21.24 2.03
C PRO A 375 -1.74 -20.78 0.70
N ALA A 376 -1.48 -19.48 0.54
CA ALA A 376 -0.73 -18.95 -0.58
C ALA A 376 0.72 -18.78 -0.12
N ASP A 377 1.69 -19.45 -0.75
CA ASP A 377 3.09 -19.50 -0.29
C ASP A 377 3.75 -18.13 -0.08
N ASN A 378 3.21 -17.10 -0.73
CA ASN A 378 3.66 -15.71 -0.60
C ASN A 378 3.20 -15.03 0.70
N THR A 379 2.30 -15.62 1.52
CA THR A 379 1.78 -14.99 2.75
C THR A 379 2.90 -14.65 3.71
N ALA A 380 3.79 -15.57 4.07
CA ALA A 380 4.86 -15.30 5.05
C ALA A 380 5.75 -14.10 4.63
N ARG A 381 6.00 -13.93 3.31
CA ARG A 381 6.78 -12.79 2.79
C ARG A 381 5.94 -11.51 2.70
N LEU A 382 4.68 -11.59 2.29
CA LEU A 382 3.78 -10.43 2.23
C LEU A 382 3.40 -9.93 3.62
N GLN A 383 3.12 -10.82 4.56
CA GLN A 383 2.92 -10.55 5.98
C GLN A 383 4.19 -9.95 6.59
N GLY A 384 5.38 -10.49 6.29
CA GLY A 384 6.63 -9.85 6.73
C GLY A 384 6.82 -8.44 6.16
N ILE A 385 6.46 -8.20 4.90
CA ILE A 385 6.47 -6.86 4.28
C ILE A 385 5.41 -5.95 4.89
N GLN A 386 4.21 -6.46 5.18
CA GLN A 386 3.11 -5.74 5.83
C GLN A 386 3.46 -5.40 7.29
N HIS A 387 4.10 -6.31 8.03
CA HIS A 387 4.56 -6.11 9.40
C HIS A 387 5.61 -5.01 9.46
N MET A 388 6.64 -5.07 8.60
CA MET A 388 7.61 -3.99 8.46
C MET A 388 6.96 -2.67 8.00
N LEU A 389 5.94 -2.70 7.13
CA LEU A 389 5.19 -1.50 6.74
C LEU A 389 4.41 -0.91 7.92
N ALA A 390 3.72 -1.73 8.70
CA ALA A 390 2.92 -1.30 9.85
C ALA A 390 3.80 -0.76 10.98
N GLU A 391 4.87 -1.47 11.35
CA GLU A 391 5.88 -1.01 12.32
C GLU A 391 6.52 0.32 11.90
N HIS A 392 6.62 0.59 10.60
CA HIS A 392 7.22 1.81 10.04
C HIS A 392 6.17 2.92 9.70
N THR A 393 4.86 2.63 9.77
CA THR A 393 3.78 3.58 9.44
C THR A 393 2.91 3.95 10.65
N GLY A 394 2.84 3.07 11.66
CA GLY A 394 2.03 3.26 12.87
C GLY A 394 0.56 2.83 12.74
N ASP A 395 0.13 2.40 11.56
CA ASP A 395 -1.19 1.78 11.37
C ASP A 395 -1.23 0.39 12.04
N PRO A 396 -2.34 0.00 12.68
CA PRO A 396 -2.52 -1.35 13.18
C PRO A 396 -2.49 -2.33 11.99
N LEU A 397 -1.77 -3.45 12.16
CA LEU A 397 -1.84 -4.53 11.18
C LEU A 397 -3.30 -5.00 11.04
N PRO A 398 -3.81 -5.18 9.82
CA PRO A 398 -4.96 -6.03 9.61
C PRO A 398 -4.52 -7.47 9.89
N ASP A 399 -4.59 -7.88 11.16
CA ASP A 399 -4.38 -9.28 11.55
C ASP A 399 -5.30 -10.15 10.70
N PHE A 400 -4.71 -11.14 10.01
CA PHE A 400 -5.45 -12.04 9.15
C PHE A 400 -6.52 -12.81 9.93
N SER A 401 -6.31 -13.05 11.23
CA SER A 401 -7.26 -13.72 12.11
C SER A 401 -8.49 -12.86 12.35
N GLU A 402 -8.33 -11.67 12.93
CA GLU A 402 -9.42 -10.70 13.08
C GLU A 402 -10.07 -10.33 11.73
N ASN A 403 -9.29 -10.12 10.67
CA ASN A 403 -9.80 -9.66 9.39
C ASN A 403 -10.51 -10.76 8.60
N VAL A 404 -10.14 -12.04 8.69
CA VAL A 404 -10.96 -13.12 8.11
C VAL A 404 -12.32 -13.22 8.79
N LEU A 405 -12.39 -12.93 10.09
CA LEU A 405 -13.64 -12.93 10.86
C LEU A 405 -14.46 -11.64 10.68
N GLN A 406 -13.86 -10.53 10.26
CA GLN A 406 -14.49 -9.22 10.06
C GLN A 406 -14.71 -8.81 8.58
N ALA A 407 -14.03 -9.44 7.61
CA ALA A 407 -13.99 -8.96 6.23
C ALA A 407 -15.30 -9.18 5.48
N ILE A 408 -16.13 -8.12 5.47
CA ILE A 408 -17.20 -7.85 4.51
C ILE A 408 -18.04 -9.10 4.19
N PRO A 409 -18.95 -9.52 5.10
CA PRO A 409 -19.93 -10.54 4.77
C PRO A 409 -20.69 -10.12 3.50
N VAL A 410 -20.69 -10.98 2.48
CA VAL A 410 -21.26 -10.65 1.17
C VAL A 410 -22.78 -10.84 1.22
N GLN A 411 -23.45 -9.91 1.91
CA GLN A 411 -24.87 -9.96 2.28
C GLN A 411 -25.82 -9.95 1.07
N ALA A 412 -25.98 -11.11 0.45
CA ALA A 412 -27.02 -11.37 -0.53
C ALA A 412 -28.31 -11.78 0.20
N GLY A 413 -29.32 -10.90 0.16
CA GLY A 413 -30.65 -11.15 0.72
C GLY A 413 -31.46 -12.16 -0.10
N GLY A 414 -32.22 -13.00 0.59
CA GLY A 414 -33.08 -14.08 0.08
C GLY A 414 -33.82 -14.76 1.23
N LEU A 415 -34.42 -15.92 0.99
CA LEU A 415 -35.02 -16.77 2.04
C LEU A 415 -33.96 -17.30 3.02
N PHE A 416 -32.72 -17.48 2.53
CA PHE A 416 -31.54 -17.72 3.36
C PHE A 416 -30.48 -16.65 3.06
N PRO A 417 -30.29 -15.64 3.93
CA PRO A 417 -29.30 -14.59 3.71
C PRO A 417 -27.89 -15.16 3.76
N ILE A 418 -27.06 -14.80 2.78
CA ILE A 418 -25.67 -15.28 2.70
C ILE A 418 -24.78 -14.32 3.52
N SER A 419 -24.26 -14.80 4.65
CA SER A 419 -23.23 -14.07 5.42
C SER A 419 -21.82 -14.35 4.90
N ASP A 420 -21.54 -15.58 4.48
CA ASP A 420 -20.24 -15.99 3.91
C ASP A 420 -20.47 -16.95 2.73
N VAL A 421 -19.64 -16.85 1.69
CA VAL A 421 -19.71 -17.69 0.49
C VAL A 421 -19.02 -19.06 0.71
N TRP A 422 -17.91 -19.08 1.45
CA TRP A 422 -16.97 -20.20 1.61
C TRP A 422 -17.16 -20.99 2.91
N TYR A 423 -17.38 -20.31 4.03
CA TYR A 423 -17.59 -20.94 5.33
C TYR A 423 -18.95 -21.61 5.39
N ILE A 424 -19.00 -22.88 5.82
CA ILE A 424 -20.22 -23.64 6.01
C ILE A 424 -20.35 -23.87 7.51
N GLU A 425 -21.44 -23.39 8.10
CA GLU A 425 -21.71 -23.60 9.52
C GLU A 425 -21.88 -25.11 9.79
N PRO A 426 -21.40 -25.65 10.92
CA PRO A 426 -21.60 -27.06 11.27
C PRO A 426 -23.09 -27.48 11.31
N GLY A 427 -23.99 -26.52 11.57
CA GLY A 427 -25.43 -26.73 11.49
C GLY A 427 -25.98 -26.87 10.05
N LEU A 428 -25.24 -26.47 9.02
CA LEU A 428 -25.60 -26.60 7.60
C LEU A 428 -24.87 -27.78 6.93
N ASP A 429 -23.75 -28.24 7.49
CA ASP A 429 -22.84 -29.22 6.89
C ASP A 429 -23.32 -30.68 7.00
N SER A 430 -24.54 -30.96 6.53
CA SER A 430 -25.06 -32.32 6.36
C SER A 430 -25.81 -32.50 5.04
N PRO A 431 -25.79 -33.68 4.40
CA PRO A 431 -26.29 -33.84 3.03
C PRO A 431 -27.72 -33.33 2.81
N ASP A 432 -28.66 -33.67 3.68
CA ASP A 432 -30.05 -33.22 3.58
C ASP A 432 -30.20 -31.68 3.67
N ARG A 433 -29.41 -31.04 4.54
CA ARG A 433 -29.47 -29.58 4.72
C ARG A 433 -28.80 -28.85 3.56
N LEU A 434 -27.65 -29.34 3.10
CA LEU A 434 -26.98 -28.83 1.90
C LEU A 434 -27.94 -28.88 0.69
N ARG A 435 -28.60 -30.03 0.46
CA ARG A 435 -29.58 -30.23 -0.62
C ARG A 435 -30.71 -29.19 -0.62
N ILE A 436 -31.31 -28.93 0.55
CA ILE A 436 -32.38 -27.92 0.71
C ILE A 436 -31.89 -26.52 0.32
N HIS A 437 -30.73 -26.10 0.82
CA HIS A 437 -30.20 -24.75 0.52
C HIS A 437 -29.72 -24.61 -0.94
N ILE A 438 -29.12 -25.65 -1.52
CA ILE A 438 -28.74 -25.68 -2.95
C ILE A 438 -29.99 -25.50 -3.83
N ALA A 439 -31.08 -26.21 -3.52
CA ALA A 439 -32.35 -26.10 -4.23
C ALA A 439 -32.97 -24.69 -4.11
N GLN A 440 -32.94 -24.09 -2.91
CA GLN A 440 -33.47 -22.74 -2.71
C GLN A 440 -32.68 -21.69 -3.51
N PHE A 441 -31.35 -21.78 -3.56
CA PHE A 441 -30.55 -20.86 -4.38
C PHE A 441 -30.78 -21.08 -5.89
N ALA A 442 -31.04 -22.32 -6.34
CA ALA A 442 -31.43 -22.58 -7.73
C ALA A 442 -32.80 -21.95 -8.07
N GLN A 443 -33.76 -22.03 -7.16
CA GLN A 443 -35.06 -21.36 -7.30
C GLN A 443 -34.94 -19.84 -7.34
N GLU A 444 -34.19 -19.21 -6.43
CA GLU A 444 -33.99 -17.75 -6.40
C GLU A 444 -33.21 -17.25 -7.64
N LEU A 445 -32.30 -18.05 -8.18
CA LEU A 445 -31.62 -17.77 -9.45
C LEU A 445 -32.57 -17.82 -10.65
N ALA A 446 -33.49 -18.79 -10.67
CA ALA A 446 -34.48 -18.93 -11.73
C ALA A 446 -35.59 -17.88 -11.62
N GLU A 447 -36.00 -17.48 -10.40
CA GLU A 447 -36.91 -16.36 -10.13
C GLU A 447 -36.36 -15.05 -10.71
N GLN A 448 -35.07 -14.76 -10.52
CA GLN A 448 -34.39 -13.60 -11.09
C GLN A 448 -34.39 -13.57 -12.64
N ALA A 449 -34.84 -14.66 -13.28
CA ALA A 449 -34.94 -14.85 -14.72
C ALA A 449 -36.35 -15.30 -15.19
N GLU A 450 -37.38 -15.08 -14.35
CA GLU A 450 -38.80 -15.38 -14.62
C GLU A 450 -39.13 -16.87 -14.86
N LEU A 451 -38.32 -17.78 -14.29
CA LEU A 451 -38.37 -19.24 -14.52
C LEU A 451 -38.41 -20.10 -13.24
N PHE A 452 -38.90 -19.55 -12.13
CA PHE A 452 -39.03 -20.28 -10.84
C PHE A 452 -39.70 -21.67 -10.99
N ASP A 453 -40.81 -21.73 -11.74
CA ASP A 453 -41.59 -22.97 -11.98
C ASP A 453 -40.82 -24.06 -12.77
N CYS A 454 -39.64 -23.74 -13.32
CA CYS A 454 -38.78 -24.70 -14.00
C CYS A 454 -37.80 -25.44 -13.06
N ILE A 455 -37.85 -25.19 -11.74
CA ILE A 455 -36.94 -25.80 -10.74
C ILE A 455 -37.72 -26.71 -9.77
N GLU A 456 -37.58 -28.02 -9.95
CA GLU A 456 -38.13 -29.03 -9.05
C GLU A 456 -37.13 -29.38 -7.95
N VAL A 457 -37.58 -29.38 -6.69
CA VAL A 457 -36.76 -29.80 -5.53
C VAL A 457 -36.77 -31.33 -5.44
N VAL A 458 -35.60 -31.95 -5.33
CA VAL A 458 -35.45 -33.42 -5.25
C VAL A 458 -34.42 -33.84 -4.21
N ASN A 459 -34.67 -34.98 -3.56
CA ASN A 459 -33.75 -35.55 -2.55
C ASN A 459 -32.53 -36.26 -3.16
N THR A 460 -32.22 -36.01 -4.44
CA THR A 460 -31.19 -36.69 -5.24
C THR A 460 -30.36 -35.69 -6.05
N GLY A 461 -29.30 -36.12 -6.73
CA GLY A 461 -28.39 -35.22 -7.45
C GLY A 461 -27.75 -34.23 -6.46
N ILE A 462 -27.90 -32.93 -6.68
CA ILE A 462 -27.45 -31.88 -5.73
C ILE A 462 -28.60 -31.20 -4.94
N GLY A 463 -29.85 -31.63 -5.10
CA GLY A 463 -31.02 -31.06 -4.41
C GLY A 463 -32.13 -30.53 -5.33
N PHE A 464 -31.86 -30.33 -6.62
CA PHE A 464 -32.86 -29.88 -7.59
C PHE A 464 -32.64 -30.50 -8.98
N THR A 465 -33.69 -30.46 -9.80
CA THR A 465 -33.68 -30.76 -11.23
C THR A 465 -34.43 -29.68 -12.01
N CYS A 466 -34.02 -29.45 -13.26
CA CYS A 466 -34.64 -28.43 -14.12
C CYS A 466 -35.57 -29.06 -15.15
N THR A 467 -36.84 -28.64 -15.18
CA THR A 467 -37.84 -29.07 -16.16
C THR A 467 -37.80 -28.23 -17.44
N ALA A 468 -38.66 -28.57 -18.41
CA ALA A 468 -38.88 -27.75 -19.61
C ALA A 468 -39.91 -26.63 -19.32
N PRO A 469 -39.69 -25.39 -19.81
CA PRO A 469 -40.71 -24.34 -19.79
C PRO A 469 -42.01 -24.80 -20.45
N GLN A 470 -43.16 -24.33 -19.93
CA GLN A 470 -44.46 -24.69 -20.49
C GLN A 470 -44.65 -24.10 -21.90
N ALA A 471 -45.31 -24.86 -22.78
CA ALA A 471 -45.13 -24.74 -24.23
C ALA A 471 -45.71 -23.47 -24.90
N ASP A 472 -46.49 -22.65 -24.18
CA ASP A 472 -47.24 -21.53 -24.78
C ASP A 472 -46.46 -20.21 -24.87
N VAL A 473 -45.31 -20.07 -24.20
CA VAL A 473 -44.43 -18.88 -24.29
C VAL A 473 -42.96 -19.30 -24.33
N SER A 474 -42.23 -18.83 -25.35
CA SER A 474 -40.76 -18.96 -25.38
C SER A 474 -40.15 -18.00 -24.36
N PRO A 475 -39.39 -18.49 -23.35
CA PRO A 475 -38.92 -17.64 -22.25
C PRO A 475 -37.81 -16.68 -22.69
N PRO A 476 -37.54 -15.60 -21.94
CA PRO A 476 -36.49 -14.64 -22.26
C PRO A 476 -35.12 -15.29 -22.48
N ALA A 477 -34.32 -14.78 -23.42
CA ALA A 477 -33.01 -15.34 -23.75
C ALA A 477 -32.07 -15.43 -22.52
N PHE A 478 -32.18 -14.46 -21.59
CA PHE A 478 -31.51 -14.52 -20.28
C PHE A 478 -31.93 -15.77 -19.47
N GLY A 479 -33.23 -16.00 -19.33
CA GLY A 479 -33.79 -17.18 -18.66
C GLY A 479 -33.37 -18.50 -19.31
N GLN A 480 -33.30 -18.56 -20.65
CA GLN A 480 -32.78 -19.73 -21.35
C GLN A 480 -31.32 -20.04 -20.96
N VAL A 481 -30.47 -19.02 -20.84
CA VAL A 481 -29.06 -19.19 -20.44
C VAL A 481 -28.91 -19.50 -18.94
N VAL A 482 -29.71 -18.90 -18.07
CA VAL A 482 -29.75 -19.23 -16.63
C VAL A 482 -30.24 -20.66 -16.40
N LEU A 483 -31.31 -21.09 -17.08
CA LEU A 483 -31.83 -22.45 -16.98
C LEU A 483 -30.85 -23.48 -17.57
N ALA A 484 -30.14 -23.15 -18.65
CA ALA A 484 -29.07 -24.00 -19.19
C ALA A 484 -27.89 -24.15 -18.20
N LEU A 485 -27.54 -23.10 -17.45
CA LEU A 485 -26.54 -23.17 -16.38
C LEU A 485 -27.02 -24.09 -15.22
N LEU A 486 -28.24 -23.90 -14.74
CA LEU A 486 -28.81 -24.73 -13.66
C LEU A 486 -28.98 -26.20 -14.09
N ARG A 487 -29.38 -26.47 -15.34
CA ARG A 487 -29.33 -27.81 -15.96
C ARG A 487 -27.92 -28.40 -15.92
N THR A 488 -26.93 -27.65 -16.38
CA THR A 488 -25.52 -28.09 -16.42
C THR A 488 -24.95 -28.42 -15.02
N LEU A 489 -25.45 -27.77 -13.95
CA LEU A 489 -25.07 -28.06 -12.57
C LEU A 489 -25.82 -29.26 -11.96
N SER A 490 -27.07 -29.50 -12.36
CA SER A 490 -27.92 -30.59 -11.82
C SER A 490 -27.79 -31.92 -12.54
N LEU A 491 -27.37 -31.94 -13.82
CA LEU A 491 -27.29 -33.16 -14.62
C LEU A 491 -26.20 -34.13 -14.13
N PRO A 492 -26.52 -35.43 -13.92
CA PRO A 492 -25.51 -36.48 -13.79
C PRO A 492 -24.62 -36.54 -15.04
N ARG A 493 -23.29 -36.61 -14.84
CA ARG A 493 -22.26 -36.50 -15.89
C ARG A 493 -22.24 -37.63 -16.93
N THR A 494 -23.23 -38.51 -16.92
CA THR A 494 -23.44 -39.64 -17.83
C THR A 494 -24.65 -39.47 -18.75
N ALA A 495 -25.50 -38.47 -18.53
CA ALA A 495 -26.61 -38.15 -19.42
C ALA A 495 -26.11 -37.34 -20.63
N ALA A 496 -26.34 -37.85 -21.84
CA ALA A 496 -26.10 -37.08 -23.06
C ALA A 496 -27.16 -35.99 -23.20
N SER A 497 -26.73 -34.75 -23.47
CA SER A 497 -27.65 -33.64 -23.74
C SER A 497 -28.41 -33.90 -25.04
N ASP A 498 -29.74 -33.93 -24.97
CA ASP A 498 -30.59 -34.04 -26.15
C ASP A 498 -30.80 -32.68 -26.83
N GLN A 499 -31.39 -32.69 -28.03
CA GLN A 499 -31.31 -31.61 -28.99
C GLN A 499 -32.28 -30.45 -28.68
N GLY A 500 -31.77 -29.34 -28.12
CA GLY A 500 -32.54 -28.10 -28.00
C GLY A 500 -31.91 -26.97 -27.18
N ASP A 501 -30.97 -27.24 -26.27
CA ASP A 501 -30.44 -26.21 -25.36
C ASP A 501 -29.61 -25.11 -26.07
N VAL A 502 -29.81 -23.87 -25.62
CA VAL A 502 -29.00 -22.71 -26.00
C VAL A 502 -27.53 -22.98 -25.64
N PRO A 503 -26.55 -22.68 -26.52
CA PRO A 503 -25.14 -22.98 -26.23
C PRO A 503 -24.62 -22.13 -25.07
N LEU A 504 -24.69 -22.68 -23.86
CA LEU A 504 -24.19 -22.05 -22.62
C LEU A 504 -22.75 -21.59 -22.77
N ALA A 505 -21.90 -22.38 -23.41
CA ALA A 505 -20.49 -22.04 -23.66
C ALA A 505 -20.27 -20.74 -24.46
N ALA A 506 -21.23 -20.33 -25.30
CA ALA A 506 -21.17 -19.07 -26.03
C ALA A 506 -21.68 -17.87 -25.20
N ASN A 507 -22.51 -18.11 -24.19
CA ASN A 507 -23.28 -17.09 -23.47
C ASN A 507 -22.84 -16.90 -22.00
N LEU A 508 -22.11 -17.86 -21.42
CA LEU A 508 -21.65 -17.83 -20.03
C LEU A 508 -20.79 -16.60 -19.70
N GLY A 509 -19.97 -16.15 -20.65
CA GLY A 509 -19.19 -14.91 -20.52
C GLY A 509 -20.08 -13.68 -20.36
N ALA A 510 -21.11 -13.55 -21.20
CA ALA A 510 -22.08 -12.45 -21.11
C ALA A 510 -22.94 -12.54 -19.84
N LEU A 511 -23.32 -13.75 -19.41
CA LEU A 511 -24.08 -13.99 -18.19
C LEU A 511 -23.31 -13.54 -16.92
N LEU A 512 -22.00 -13.81 -16.85
CA LEU A 512 -21.19 -13.53 -15.66
C LEU A 512 -20.55 -12.13 -15.67
N LEU A 513 -20.10 -11.64 -16.83
CA LEU A 513 -19.33 -10.40 -16.96
C LEU A 513 -20.14 -9.24 -17.57
N GLY A 514 -21.29 -9.54 -18.17
CA GLY A 514 -21.99 -8.61 -19.07
C GLY A 514 -21.43 -8.61 -20.48
N SER A 515 -22.10 -7.86 -21.35
CA SER A 515 -21.71 -7.62 -22.74
C SER A 515 -21.22 -6.18 -22.93
N GLY A 516 -20.47 -5.94 -24.01
CA GLY A 516 -19.85 -4.62 -24.26
C GLY A 516 -20.88 -3.52 -24.55
N VAL A 517 -20.57 -2.29 -24.11
CA VAL A 517 -21.45 -1.10 -24.05
C VAL A 517 -22.12 -0.67 -25.37
N SER A 518 -21.78 -1.29 -26.50
CA SER A 518 -22.23 -0.90 -27.84
C SER A 518 -23.37 -1.74 -28.42
N ASP A 519 -23.75 -2.86 -27.80
CA ASP A 519 -24.77 -3.76 -28.35
C ASP A 519 -26.18 -3.48 -27.79
N ARG A 520 -27.20 -3.46 -28.67
CA ARG A 520 -28.59 -3.23 -28.27
C ARG A 520 -29.36 -4.51 -27.99
N ASP A 521 -28.90 -5.63 -28.54
CA ASP A 521 -29.46 -6.97 -28.27
C ASP A 521 -28.63 -7.71 -27.19
N ALA A 522 -27.96 -6.91 -26.34
CA ALA A 522 -27.14 -7.33 -25.22
C ALA A 522 -27.89 -8.24 -24.23
N LEU A 523 -27.42 -9.48 -24.08
CA LEU A 523 -27.83 -10.34 -22.95
C LEU A 523 -27.46 -9.67 -21.62
N PRO A 524 -28.42 -9.52 -20.67
CA PRO A 524 -28.13 -8.98 -19.36
C PRO A 524 -27.29 -9.98 -18.53
N ARG A 525 -26.47 -9.43 -17.62
CA ARG A 525 -25.70 -10.24 -16.66
C ARG A 525 -26.56 -10.65 -15.46
N LEU A 526 -26.14 -11.69 -14.75
CA LEU A 526 -26.62 -11.97 -13.40
C LEU A 526 -26.39 -10.73 -12.51
N SER A 527 -27.35 -10.43 -11.63
CA SER A 527 -27.15 -9.41 -10.61
C SER A 527 -26.03 -9.82 -9.65
N ASP A 528 -25.40 -8.87 -8.97
CA ASP A 528 -24.34 -9.20 -8.01
C ASP A 528 -24.86 -10.07 -6.84
N ASN A 529 -26.14 -9.91 -6.46
CA ASN A 529 -26.84 -10.80 -5.54
C ASN A 529 -26.97 -12.23 -6.12
N GLY A 530 -27.44 -12.37 -7.37
CA GLY A 530 -27.51 -13.65 -8.07
C GLY A 530 -26.15 -14.33 -8.24
N LEU A 531 -25.09 -13.57 -8.55
CA LEU A 531 -23.73 -14.08 -8.67
C LEU A 531 -23.21 -14.67 -7.35
N VAL A 532 -23.51 -14.02 -6.21
CA VAL A 532 -23.18 -14.52 -4.87
C VAL A 532 -23.95 -15.80 -4.53
N LYS A 533 -25.25 -15.87 -4.89
CA LYS A 533 -26.06 -17.08 -4.74
C LYS A 533 -25.55 -18.23 -5.60
N LEU A 534 -25.10 -17.96 -6.83
CA LEU A 534 -24.46 -18.95 -7.71
C LEU A 534 -23.17 -19.49 -7.09
N PHE A 535 -22.28 -18.62 -6.57
CA PHE A 535 -21.06 -19.09 -5.90
C PHE A 535 -21.36 -19.89 -4.62
N ARG A 536 -22.35 -19.48 -3.82
CA ARG A 536 -22.78 -20.22 -2.63
C ARG A 536 -23.37 -21.59 -3.00
N LEU A 537 -24.23 -21.66 -4.00
CA LEU A 537 -24.78 -22.90 -4.56
C LEU A 537 -23.64 -23.85 -4.96
N VAL A 538 -22.65 -23.37 -5.72
CA VAL A 538 -21.49 -24.17 -6.13
C VAL A 538 -20.65 -24.62 -4.93
N ARG A 539 -20.44 -23.78 -3.90
CA ARG A 539 -19.70 -24.15 -2.68
C ARG A 539 -20.41 -25.27 -1.90
N LEU A 540 -21.73 -25.14 -1.68
CA LEU A 540 -22.52 -26.16 -0.98
C LEU A 540 -22.59 -27.46 -1.78
N ALA A 541 -22.81 -27.38 -3.10
CA ALA A 541 -22.86 -28.55 -3.99
C ALA A 541 -21.53 -29.31 -4.05
N ARG A 542 -20.39 -28.62 -3.96
CA ARG A 542 -19.08 -29.27 -3.80
C ARG A 542 -18.99 -30.02 -2.48
N ARG A 543 -19.29 -29.38 -1.34
CA ARG A 543 -19.22 -30.03 -0.02
C ARG A 543 -20.16 -31.24 0.09
N LEU A 544 -21.34 -31.17 -0.53
CA LEU A 544 -22.27 -32.30 -0.63
C LEU A 544 -21.61 -33.50 -1.35
N LEU A 545 -20.96 -33.27 -2.49
CA LEU A 545 -20.24 -34.31 -3.24
C LEU A 545 -19.00 -34.82 -2.49
N ASP A 546 -18.30 -33.95 -1.75
CA ASP A 546 -17.16 -34.34 -0.92
C ASP A 546 -17.62 -35.29 0.21
N LEU A 547 -18.72 -34.96 0.92
CA LEU A 547 -19.33 -35.79 1.97
C LEU A 547 -19.92 -37.11 1.43
N GLU A 548 -20.50 -37.10 0.21
CA GLU A 548 -21.05 -38.31 -0.41
C GLU A 548 -19.96 -39.22 -1.01
N ALA A 549 -18.75 -38.70 -1.26
CA ALA A 549 -17.57 -39.49 -1.60
C ALA A 549 -16.87 -40.06 -0.36
N ASN A 550 -16.81 -39.29 0.74
CA ASN A 550 -16.13 -39.63 1.99
C ASN A 550 -17.13 -39.70 3.17
N PRO A 551 -17.98 -40.74 3.28
CA PRO A 551 -18.98 -40.83 4.36
C PRO A 551 -18.36 -40.91 5.77
N ASP A 552 -17.09 -41.28 5.89
CA ASP A 552 -16.36 -41.32 7.16
C ASP A 552 -15.94 -39.91 7.67
N GLU A 553 -16.02 -38.86 6.85
CA GLU A 553 -15.80 -37.46 7.27
C GLU A 553 -17.08 -36.79 7.83
N ALA A 554 -18.20 -37.50 7.90
CA ALA A 554 -19.52 -36.94 8.25
C ALA A 554 -19.85 -36.93 9.75
N THR A 555 -18.86 -37.15 10.63
CA THR A 555 -18.99 -37.04 12.09
C THR A 555 -17.80 -36.30 12.70
N PRO A 556 -18.00 -35.45 13.73
CA PRO A 556 -16.95 -34.66 14.38
C PRO A 556 -16.04 -35.49 15.31
#